data_AF-A0A938QI23-F1
#
_entry.id   AF-A0A938QI23-F1
#
_cell.length_a   1.000
_cell.length_b   1.000
_cell.length_c   1.000
_cell.angle_alpha   90.00
_cell.angle_beta   90.00
_cell.angle_gamma   90.00
#
_symmetry.space_group_name_H-M   'P 1'
#
loop_
_entity.id
_entity.type
_entity.pdbx_description
1 polymer ?
#
loop_
_entity_poly.entity_id
_entity_poly.type
_entity_poly.pdbx_seq_one_letter_code
_entity_poly.pdbx_strand_id
1 'polypeptide(L)'
;MTKSDELQQLRRQAEQQHFYQVAVDLAKLPPAEQAEFLGQLPEAQAAAVFKFMDTAYQEEILHRLTRQEVSRLVEALDPDDRARLVEQMPVSLARNLLSGLSPAERRMTSELLGYPPESAGRYMTPEFLALTPALKVSEALGEVRRRGKTVETVYDLPVIADDGGFLGMVHLRDLVVSDAVVTLALFIPLLIDTGGNSGAQSATIMVRAMSVGEVQPSDFLRILFREAAVGLLFGACWR
;
A
#
# COMPACT_ATOMS: atom_id res chain seq x y z
N MET A 1 -38.73 1.00 -1.57
CA MET A 1 -37.88 -0.08 -2.13
C MET A 1 -38.15 -1.32 -1.33
N THR A 2 -38.22 -2.49 -1.96
CA THR A 2 -38.32 -3.75 -1.20
C THR A 2 -36.96 -4.08 -0.60
N LYS A 3 -36.92 -4.84 0.51
CA LYS A 3 -35.68 -5.30 1.15
C LYS A 3 -34.74 -6.02 0.17
N SER A 4 -35.31 -6.75 -0.79
CA SER A 4 -34.56 -7.42 -1.85
C SER A 4 -33.89 -6.43 -2.82
N ASP A 5 -34.50 -5.27 -3.07
CA ASP A 5 -33.93 -4.24 -3.97
C ASP A 5 -32.71 -3.56 -3.33
N GLU A 6 -32.73 -3.35 -2.01
CA GLU A 6 -31.63 -2.75 -1.25
C GLU A 6 -30.40 -3.65 -1.24
N LEU A 7 -30.56 -4.95 -0.94
CA LEU A 7 -29.45 -5.91 -0.98
C LEU A 7 -28.88 -6.09 -2.39
N GLN A 8 -29.73 -6.06 -3.42
CA GLN A 8 -29.27 -6.08 -4.81
C GLN A 8 -28.52 -4.81 -5.21
N GLN A 9 -28.86 -3.66 -4.64
CA GLN A 9 -28.13 -2.42 -4.86
C GLN A 9 -26.74 -2.48 -4.20
N LEU A 10 -26.65 -2.92 -2.95
CA LEU A 10 -25.39 -3.11 -2.24
C LEU A 10 -24.47 -4.08 -3.00
N ARG A 11 -25.02 -5.17 -3.53
CA ARG A 11 -24.25 -6.14 -4.32
C ARG A 11 -23.67 -5.52 -5.60
N ARG A 12 -24.48 -4.73 -6.33
CA ARG A 12 -24.01 -4.00 -7.51
C ARG A 12 -22.90 -3.00 -7.17
N GLN A 13 -23.02 -2.31 -6.04
CA GLN A 13 -21.97 -1.40 -5.57
C GLN A 13 -20.68 -2.15 -5.20
N ALA A 14 -20.78 -3.33 -4.58
CA ALA A 14 -19.62 -4.17 -4.28
C ALA A 14 -18.93 -4.68 -5.57
N GLU A 15 -19.71 -5.06 -6.58
CA GLU A 15 -19.19 -5.44 -7.91
C GLU A 15 -18.46 -4.27 -8.60
N GLN A 16 -18.93 -3.04 -8.37
CA GLN A 16 -18.31 -1.80 -8.84
C GLN A 16 -17.15 -1.31 -7.96
N GLN A 17 -16.73 -2.10 -6.96
CA GLN A 17 -15.65 -1.78 -6.03
C GLN A 17 -15.88 -0.53 -5.16
N HIS A 18 -17.14 -0.12 -4.96
CA HIS A 18 -17.50 0.99 -4.08
C HIS A 18 -17.57 0.55 -2.61
N PHE A 19 -16.54 -0.15 -2.13
CA PHE A 19 -16.57 -0.88 -0.85
C PHE A 19 -16.84 -0.02 0.38
N TYR A 20 -16.28 1.19 0.43
CA TYR A 20 -16.56 2.14 1.51
C TYR A 20 -18.06 2.51 1.58
N GLN A 21 -18.67 2.81 0.42
CA GLN A 21 -20.09 3.14 0.37
C GLN A 21 -20.95 1.95 0.76
N VAL A 22 -20.57 0.74 0.33
CA VAL A 22 -21.23 -0.50 0.75
C VAL A 22 -21.17 -0.66 2.27
N ALA A 23 -20.01 -0.43 2.91
CA ALA A 23 -19.88 -0.52 4.36
C ALA A 23 -20.80 0.48 5.09
N VAL A 24 -20.84 1.73 4.61
CA VAL A 24 -21.70 2.79 5.17
C VAL A 24 -23.19 2.45 5.04
N ASP A 25 -23.62 1.94 3.89
CA ASP A 25 -25.01 1.59 3.66
C ASP A 25 -25.40 0.29 4.38
N LEU A 26 -24.49 -0.68 4.46
CA LEU A 26 -24.66 -1.93 5.18
C LEU A 26 -24.82 -1.70 6.69
N ALA A 27 -24.12 -0.72 7.26
CA ALA A 27 -24.23 -0.36 8.68
C ALA A 27 -25.64 0.10 9.10
N LYS A 28 -26.50 0.47 8.13
CA LYS A 28 -27.91 0.84 8.38
C LYS A 28 -28.80 -0.39 8.60
N LEU A 29 -28.35 -1.57 8.21
CA LEU A 29 -29.11 -2.82 8.33
C LEU A 29 -28.83 -3.50 9.69
N PRO A 30 -29.76 -4.36 10.16
CA PRO A 30 -29.52 -5.17 11.34
C PRO A 30 -28.27 -6.05 11.19
N PRO A 31 -27.47 -6.24 12.25
CA PRO A 31 -26.20 -7.00 12.20
C PRO A 31 -26.31 -8.44 11.65
N ALA A 32 -27.47 -9.08 11.82
CA ALA A 32 -27.74 -10.38 11.21
C ALA A 32 -27.69 -10.32 9.67
N GLU A 33 -28.25 -9.26 9.09
CA GLU A 33 -28.29 -9.04 7.64
C GLU A 33 -26.92 -8.61 7.11
N GLN A 34 -26.15 -7.88 7.92
CA GLN A 34 -24.77 -7.53 7.60
C GLN A 34 -23.90 -8.79 7.44
N ALA A 35 -23.99 -9.70 8.41
CA ALA A 35 -23.26 -10.97 8.37
C ALA A 35 -23.72 -11.87 7.20
N GLU A 36 -25.03 -11.94 6.95
CA GLU A 36 -25.58 -12.69 5.82
C GLU A 36 -25.08 -12.12 4.48
N PHE A 37 -25.12 -10.80 4.31
CA PHE A 37 -24.64 -10.14 3.10
C PHE A 37 -23.15 -10.39 2.86
N LEU A 38 -22.30 -10.21 3.89
CA LEU A 38 -20.86 -10.47 3.78
C LEU A 38 -20.57 -11.95 3.46
N GLY A 39 -21.31 -12.89 4.05
CA GLY A 39 -21.16 -14.32 3.77
C GLY A 39 -21.53 -14.73 2.33
N GLN A 40 -22.31 -13.92 1.62
CA GLN A 40 -22.67 -14.14 0.21
C GLN A 40 -21.68 -13.52 -0.79
N LEU A 41 -20.79 -12.62 -0.33
CA LEU A 41 -19.79 -11.99 -1.18
C LEU A 41 -18.57 -12.92 -1.38
N PRO A 42 -17.85 -12.78 -2.50
CA PRO A 42 -16.50 -13.34 -2.63
C PRO A 42 -15.60 -12.85 -1.50
N GLU A 43 -14.70 -13.71 -1.00
CA GLU A 43 -13.88 -13.44 0.19
C GLU A 43 -13.11 -12.11 0.10
N ALA A 44 -12.50 -11.81 -1.04
CA ALA A 44 -11.80 -10.55 -1.27
C ALA A 44 -12.72 -9.32 -1.20
N GLN A 45 -13.96 -9.42 -1.69
CA GLN A 45 -14.92 -8.32 -1.60
C GLN A 45 -15.48 -8.18 -0.19
N ALA A 46 -15.76 -9.29 0.49
CA ALA A 46 -16.20 -9.29 1.88
C ALA A 46 -15.16 -8.63 2.78
N ALA A 47 -13.88 -9.00 2.65
CA ALA A 47 -12.77 -8.38 3.37
C ALA A 47 -12.65 -6.89 3.04
N ALA A 48 -12.75 -6.51 1.76
CA ALA A 48 -12.67 -5.13 1.32
C ALA A 48 -13.82 -4.25 1.82
N VAL A 49 -15.01 -4.80 2.07
CA VAL A 49 -16.12 -4.08 2.74
C VAL A 49 -15.90 -4.06 4.25
N PHE A 50 -15.60 -5.22 4.84
CA PHE A 50 -15.43 -5.41 6.28
C PHE A 50 -14.39 -4.48 6.88
N LYS A 51 -13.28 -4.23 6.17
CA LYS A 51 -12.21 -3.32 6.65
C LYS A 51 -12.66 -1.88 6.87
N PHE A 52 -13.72 -1.43 6.20
CA PHE A 52 -14.25 -0.06 6.34
C PHE A 52 -15.37 0.04 7.40
N MET A 53 -15.77 -1.07 8.00
CA MET A 53 -16.79 -1.08 9.05
C MET A 53 -16.18 -0.69 10.39
N ASP A 54 -16.95 0.01 11.24
CA ASP A 54 -16.51 0.33 12.59
C ASP A 54 -16.29 -0.94 13.43
N THR A 55 -15.33 -0.86 14.35
CA THR A 55 -14.91 -1.97 15.23
C THR A 55 -16.10 -2.66 15.93
N ALA A 56 -17.10 -1.89 16.36
CA ALA A 56 -18.29 -2.43 17.03
C ALA A 56 -19.11 -3.36 16.12
N TYR A 57 -19.29 -3.00 14.83
CA TYR A 57 -19.99 -3.85 13.87
C TYR A 57 -19.13 -5.04 13.46
N GLN A 58 -17.81 -4.83 13.31
CA GLN A 58 -16.87 -5.93 13.02
C GLN A 58 -16.95 -7.02 14.10
N GLU A 59 -16.91 -6.64 15.38
CA GLU A 59 -17.05 -7.59 16.50
C GLU A 59 -18.38 -8.35 16.45
N GLU A 60 -19.51 -7.65 16.24
CA GLU A 60 -20.81 -8.30 16.19
C GLU A 60 -20.96 -9.27 15.01
N ILE A 61 -20.42 -8.90 13.84
CA ILE A 61 -20.39 -9.78 12.66
C ILE A 61 -19.57 -11.03 12.97
N LEU A 62 -18.37 -10.89 13.55
CA LEU A 62 -17.49 -12.01 13.89
C LEU A 62 -18.15 -12.98 14.86
N HIS A 63 -19.00 -12.51 15.77
CA HIS A 63 -19.78 -13.37 16.68
C HIS A 63 -20.90 -14.16 16.00
N ARG A 64 -21.39 -13.69 14.86
CA ARG A 64 -22.49 -14.33 14.10
C ARG A 64 -21.98 -15.32 13.06
N LEU A 65 -20.76 -15.14 12.59
CA LEU A 65 -20.12 -16.02 11.63
C LEU A 65 -19.63 -17.31 12.27
N THR A 66 -19.57 -18.39 11.50
CA THR A 66 -18.94 -19.64 11.92
C THR A 66 -17.41 -19.47 11.97
N ARG A 67 -16.72 -20.34 12.73
CA ARG A 67 -15.25 -20.32 12.83
C ARG A 67 -14.55 -20.38 11.46
N GLN A 68 -15.12 -21.12 10.51
CA GLN A 68 -14.57 -21.25 9.16
C GLN A 68 -14.81 -19.99 8.32
N GLU A 69 -15.95 -19.34 8.44
CA GLU A 69 -16.22 -18.06 7.77
C GLU A 69 -15.35 -16.94 8.33
N VAL A 70 -15.18 -16.88 9.65
CA VAL A 70 -14.27 -15.93 10.31
C VAL A 70 -12.84 -16.12 9.79
N SER A 71 -12.33 -17.36 9.77
CA SER A 71 -10.98 -17.63 9.27
C SER A 71 -10.82 -17.18 7.82
N ARG A 72 -11.76 -17.51 6.94
CA ARG A 72 -11.70 -17.10 5.52
C ARG A 72 -11.80 -15.59 5.32
N LEU A 73 -12.70 -14.93 6.03
CA LEU A 73 -12.84 -13.46 5.98
C LEU A 73 -11.58 -12.77 6.46
N VAL A 74 -11.02 -13.21 7.59
CA VAL A 74 -9.87 -12.57 8.21
C VAL A 74 -8.58 -12.87 7.45
N GLU A 75 -8.39 -14.07 6.91
CA GLU A 75 -7.26 -14.38 6.03
C GLU A 75 -7.30 -13.60 4.71
N ALA A 76 -8.49 -13.21 4.24
CA ALA A 76 -8.64 -12.37 3.06
C ALA A 76 -8.36 -10.87 3.31
N LEU A 77 -8.16 -10.45 4.56
CA LEU A 77 -7.69 -9.11 4.89
C LEU A 77 -6.18 -8.99 4.68
N ASP A 78 -5.75 -7.81 4.24
CA ASP A 78 -4.34 -7.45 4.17
C ASP A 78 -3.68 -7.60 5.57
N PRO A 79 -2.40 -7.97 5.68
CA PRO A 79 -1.79 -8.30 6.96
C PRO A 79 -1.82 -7.17 8.00
N ASP A 80 -1.69 -5.92 7.57
CA ASP A 80 -1.73 -4.72 8.40
C ASP A 80 -3.15 -4.43 8.92
N ASP A 81 -4.16 -4.53 8.06
CA ASP A 81 -5.57 -4.42 8.45
C ASP A 81 -5.97 -5.54 9.42
N ARG A 82 -5.47 -6.76 9.19
CA ARG A 82 -5.67 -7.90 10.10
C ARG A 82 -5.00 -7.68 11.47
N ALA A 83 -3.78 -7.13 11.49
CA ALA A 83 -3.11 -6.78 12.74
C ALA A 83 -3.90 -5.73 13.52
N ARG A 84 -4.38 -4.69 12.83
CA ARG A 84 -5.23 -3.63 13.42
C ARG A 84 -6.53 -4.19 13.98
N LEU A 85 -7.20 -5.09 13.24
CA LEU A 85 -8.39 -5.78 13.73
C LEU A 85 -8.09 -6.51 15.04
N VAL A 86 -7.05 -7.35 15.07
CA VAL A 86 -6.67 -8.13 16.26
C VAL A 86 -6.36 -7.23 17.47
N GLU A 87 -5.73 -6.08 17.26
CA GLU A 87 -5.40 -5.10 18.30
C GLU A 87 -6.64 -4.42 18.90
N GLN A 88 -7.67 -4.17 18.07
CA GLN A 88 -8.91 -3.53 18.50
C GLN A 88 -9.92 -4.50 19.13
N MET A 89 -9.75 -5.81 18.95
CA MET A 89 -10.66 -6.82 19.49
C MET A 89 -10.41 -7.14 20.97
N PRO A 90 -11.44 -7.56 21.72
CA PRO A 90 -11.27 -8.15 23.04
C PRO A 90 -10.29 -9.34 23.03
N VAL A 91 -9.52 -9.51 24.11
CA VAL A 91 -8.43 -10.51 24.22
C VAL A 91 -8.88 -11.93 23.86
N SER A 92 -10.10 -12.32 24.21
CA SER A 92 -10.66 -13.64 23.88
C SER A 92 -10.89 -13.80 22.37
N LEU A 93 -11.48 -12.80 21.73
CA LEU A 93 -11.74 -12.79 20.29
C LEU A 93 -10.42 -12.69 19.50
N ALA A 94 -9.51 -11.80 19.90
CA ALA A 94 -8.18 -11.67 19.32
C ALA A 94 -7.40 -13.01 19.30
N ARG A 95 -7.41 -13.76 20.41
CA ARG A 95 -6.80 -15.11 20.47
C ARG A 95 -7.49 -16.10 19.53
N ASN A 96 -8.82 -16.06 19.46
CA ASN A 96 -9.58 -16.92 18.56
C ASN A 96 -9.25 -16.63 17.10
N LEU A 97 -9.18 -15.35 16.71
CA LEU A 97 -8.77 -14.91 15.38
C LEU A 97 -7.38 -15.46 15.04
N LEU A 98 -6.37 -15.18 15.87
CA LEU A 98 -4.99 -15.66 15.65
C LEU A 98 -4.92 -17.19 15.56
N SER A 99 -5.66 -17.91 16.40
CA SER A 99 -5.70 -19.39 16.37
C SER A 99 -6.41 -19.95 15.13
N GLY A 100 -7.26 -19.16 14.49
CA GLY A 100 -7.99 -19.51 13.27
C GLY A 100 -7.17 -19.31 12.00
N LEU A 101 -6.14 -18.47 12.04
CA LEU A 101 -5.26 -18.21 10.90
C LEU A 101 -4.37 -19.40 10.56
N SER A 102 -4.06 -19.53 9.26
CA SER A 102 -3.02 -20.40 8.74
C SER A 102 -1.65 -20.07 9.37
N PRO A 103 -0.70 -21.02 9.40
CA PRO A 103 0.61 -20.77 9.99
C PRO A 103 1.39 -19.62 9.36
N ALA A 104 1.21 -19.36 8.06
CA ALA A 104 1.85 -18.25 7.36
C ALA A 104 1.23 -16.92 7.75
N GLU A 105 -0.09 -16.80 7.65
CA GLU A 105 -0.83 -15.58 8.00
C GLU A 105 -0.65 -15.19 9.47
N ARG A 106 -0.66 -16.19 10.37
CA ARG A 106 -0.41 -15.97 11.80
C ARG A 106 0.97 -15.42 12.08
N ARG A 107 2.01 -15.90 11.38
CA ARG A 107 3.38 -15.41 11.56
C ARG A 107 3.48 -13.95 11.13
N MET A 108 2.99 -13.61 9.95
CA MET A 108 3.01 -12.24 9.43
C MET A 108 2.26 -11.28 10.36
N THR A 109 1.06 -11.65 10.83
CA THR A 109 0.31 -10.80 11.76
C THR A 109 0.98 -10.68 13.12
N SER A 110 1.56 -11.77 13.64
CA SER A 110 2.26 -11.73 14.93
C SER A 110 3.55 -10.90 14.86
N GLU A 111 4.24 -10.93 13.72
CA GLU A 111 5.39 -10.07 13.44
C GLU A 111 4.98 -8.60 13.46
N LEU A 112 3.92 -8.24 12.73
CA LEU A 112 3.37 -6.88 12.75
C LEU A 112 2.96 -6.45 14.16
N LEU A 113 2.31 -7.32 14.95
CA LEU A 113 1.94 -7.08 16.36
C LEU A 113 3.15 -6.99 17.31
N GLY A 114 4.30 -7.53 16.92
CA GLY A 114 5.55 -7.50 17.68
C GLY A 114 6.23 -6.13 17.68
N TYR A 115 5.96 -5.28 16.68
CA TYR A 115 6.45 -3.90 16.66
C TYR A 115 5.84 -3.06 17.81
N PRO A 116 6.45 -1.93 18.18
CA PRO A 116 5.82 -0.99 19.10
C PRO A 116 4.50 -0.44 18.53
N PRO A 117 3.47 -0.20 19.36
CA PRO A 117 2.27 0.52 18.94
C PRO A 117 2.64 1.87 18.32
N GLU A 118 1.84 2.33 17.36
CA GLU A 118 2.03 3.61 16.65
C GLU A 118 3.34 3.71 15.83
N SER A 119 4.12 2.64 15.70
CA SER A 119 5.36 2.64 14.90
C SER A 119 5.09 2.40 13.41
N ALA A 120 6.02 2.83 12.55
CA ALA A 120 5.92 2.54 11.11
C ALA A 120 5.78 1.03 10.83
N GLY A 121 6.49 0.19 11.58
CA GLY A 121 6.41 -1.27 11.46
C GLY A 121 5.06 -1.86 11.89
N ARG A 122 4.27 -1.15 12.69
CA ARG A 122 2.92 -1.56 13.08
C ARG A 122 1.89 -1.32 11.97
N TYR A 123 2.12 -0.34 11.08
CA TYR A 123 1.22 0.01 9.97
C TYR A 123 1.75 -0.39 8.60
N MET A 124 2.95 -0.99 8.53
CA MET A 124 3.51 -1.44 7.26
C MET A 124 2.82 -2.72 6.78
N THR A 125 2.87 -2.97 5.48
CA THR A 125 2.68 -4.31 4.94
C THR A 125 4.00 -5.07 4.89
N PRO A 126 4.01 -6.37 5.22
CA PRO A 126 5.13 -7.25 4.93
C PRO A 126 5.09 -7.79 3.48
N GLU A 127 4.01 -7.56 2.72
CA GLU A 127 3.82 -8.11 1.38
C GLU A 127 4.39 -7.20 0.29
N PHE A 128 5.71 -6.97 0.34
CA PHE A 128 6.42 -6.19 -0.67
C PHE A 128 7.31 -7.07 -1.56
N LEU A 129 7.65 -6.54 -2.73
CA LEU A 129 8.57 -7.18 -3.66
C LEU A 129 9.98 -6.57 -3.57
N ALA A 130 10.88 -7.26 -2.88
CA ALA A 130 12.31 -6.92 -2.91
C ALA A 130 13.04 -7.53 -4.11
N LEU A 131 13.96 -6.76 -4.67
CA LEU A 131 14.90 -7.19 -5.71
C LEU A 131 16.30 -7.35 -5.13
N THR A 132 17.15 -8.16 -5.78
CA THR A 132 18.56 -8.26 -5.43
C THR A 132 19.42 -7.48 -6.44
N PRO A 133 20.55 -6.87 -6.00
CA PRO A 133 21.35 -5.98 -6.85
C PRO A 133 21.98 -6.70 -8.05
N ALA A 134 22.12 -8.03 -7.99
CA ALA A 134 22.71 -8.84 -9.05
C ALA A 134 21.78 -9.04 -10.26
N LEU A 135 20.46 -8.80 -10.11
CA LEU A 135 19.50 -9.01 -11.19
C LEU A 135 19.75 -8.05 -12.36
N LYS A 136 19.51 -8.54 -13.57
CA LYS A 136 19.31 -7.70 -14.75
C LYS A 136 17.91 -7.11 -14.76
N VAL A 137 17.73 -5.99 -15.46
CA VAL A 137 16.40 -5.36 -15.65
C VAL A 137 15.36 -6.35 -16.18
N SER A 138 15.72 -7.20 -17.16
CA SER A 138 14.82 -8.23 -17.69
C SER A 138 14.39 -9.27 -16.64
N GLU A 139 15.31 -9.67 -15.77
CA GLU A 139 15.04 -10.63 -14.69
C GLU A 139 14.19 -10.00 -13.59
N ALA A 140 14.47 -8.74 -13.24
CA ALA A 140 13.67 -7.94 -12.32
C ALA A 140 12.22 -7.79 -12.82
N LEU A 141 12.03 -7.44 -14.10
CA LEU A 141 10.70 -7.39 -14.73
C LEU A 141 10.02 -8.77 -14.75
N GLY A 142 10.79 -9.85 -14.90
CA GLY A 142 10.30 -11.23 -14.78
C GLY A 142 9.73 -11.51 -13.39
N GLU A 143 10.44 -11.08 -12.34
CA GLU A 143 10.00 -11.25 -10.96
C GLU A 143 8.75 -10.40 -10.65
N VAL A 144 8.68 -9.16 -11.14
CA VAL A 144 7.47 -8.33 -11.06
C VAL A 144 6.28 -9.00 -11.73
N ARG A 145 6.46 -9.60 -12.92
CA ARG A 145 5.37 -10.32 -13.60
C ARG A 145 4.90 -11.56 -12.84
N ARG A 146 5.81 -12.23 -12.15
CA ARG A 146 5.52 -13.46 -11.39
C ARG A 146 4.79 -13.19 -10.09
N ARG A 147 5.19 -12.14 -9.36
CA ARG A 147 4.70 -11.85 -7.99
C ARG A 147 3.83 -10.61 -7.88
N GLY A 148 3.74 -9.79 -8.91
CA GLY A 148 3.08 -8.49 -8.85
C GLY A 148 1.58 -8.51 -8.50
N LYS A 149 0.94 -9.69 -8.54
CA LYS A 149 -0.46 -9.86 -8.14
C LYS A 149 -0.65 -10.19 -6.66
N THR A 150 0.43 -10.52 -5.94
CA THR A 150 0.40 -11.01 -4.54
C THR A 150 1.17 -10.10 -3.60
N VAL A 151 1.54 -8.90 -4.05
CA VAL A 151 2.25 -7.89 -3.27
C VAL A 151 1.44 -6.61 -3.31
N GLU A 152 1.55 -5.79 -2.27
CA GLU A 152 0.76 -4.55 -2.15
C GLU A 152 1.02 -3.59 -3.30
N THR A 153 2.30 -3.38 -3.62
CA THR A 153 2.72 -2.50 -4.69
C THR A 153 3.90 -3.07 -5.45
N VAL A 154 3.94 -2.77 -6.74
CA VAL A 154 5.07 -3.04 -7.62
C VAL A 154 5.75 -1.76 -8.10
N TYR A 155 5.23 -0.59 -7.75
CA TYR A 155 5.73 0.68 -8.29
C TYR A 155 7.07 1.08 -7.68
N ASP A 156 7.27 0.77 -6.41
CA ASP A 156 8.46 1.08 -5.64
C ASP A 156 9.07 -0.24 -5.15
N LEU A 157 10.22 -0.61 -5.70
CA LEU A 157 10.85 -1.91 -5.49
C LEU A 157 12.13 -1.72 -4.67
N PRO A 158 12.14 -2.09 -3.38
CA PRO A 158 13.36 -2.04 -2.59
C PRO A 158 14.38 -3.03 -3.14
N VAL A 159 15.65 -2.60 -3.19
CA VAL A 159 16.76 -3.48 -3.49
C VAL A 159 17.48 -3.81 -2.20
N ILE A 160 17.59 -5.11 -1.91
CA ILE A 160 18.14 -5.64 -0.67
C ILE A 160 19.36 -6.50 -1.01
N ALA A 161 20.44 -6.33 -0.25
CA ALA A 161 21.64 -7.14 -0.32
C ALA A 161 21.41 -8.55 0.23
N ASP A 162 22.33 -9.47 -0.05
CA ASP A 162 22.23 -10.86 0.41
C ASP A 162 22.26 -11.00 1.94
N ASP A 163 22.80 -10.00 2.65
CA ASP A 163 22.83 -9.92 4.11
C ASP A 163 21.58 -9.27 4.73
N GLY A 164 20.59 -8.90 3.91
CA GLY A 164 19.38 -8.20 4.34
C GLY A 164 19.53 -6.68 4.42
N GLY A 165 20.69 -6.13 4.07
CA GLY A 165 20.92 -4.68 4.04
C GLY A 165 20.10 -3.99 2.94
N PHE A 166 19.41 -2.90 3.30
CA PHE A 166 18.71 -2.06 2.33
C PHE A 166 19.72 -1.24 1.50
N LEU A 167 19.69 -1.41 0.17
CA LEU A 167 20.61 -0.73 -0.75
C LEU A 167 19.99 0.47 -1.46
N GLY A 168 18.66 0.48 -1.62
CA GLY A 168 17.97 1.54 -2.36
C GLY A 168 16.58 1.17 -2.83
N MET A 169 15.96 2.08 -3.58
CA MET A 169 14.68 1.87 -4.27
C MET A 169 14.87 1.95 -5.77
N VAL A 170 14.09 1.17 -6.51
CA VAL A 170 13.96 1.25 -7.97
C VAL A 170 12.49 1.38 -8.32
N HIS A 171 12.14 2.33 -9.18
CA HIS A 171 10.76 2.45 -9.63
C HIS A 171 10.48 1.51 -10.81
N LEU A 172 9.28 0.91 -10.86
CA LEU A 172 8.88 0.05 -11.97
C LEU A 172 8.98 0.76 -13.33
N ARG A 173 8.67 2.06 -13.34
CA ARG A 173 8.77 2.88 -14.55
C ARG A 173 10.19 2.85 -15.12
N ASP A 174 11.20 2.89 -14.24
CA ASP A 174 12.61 2.95 -14.63
C ASP A 174 13.04 1.60 -15.20
N LEU A 175 12.57 0.50 -14.62
CA LEU A 175 12.79 -0.85 -15.17
C LEU A 175 12.18 -1.00 -16.56
N VAL A 176 10.97 -0.47 -16.79
CA VAL A 176 10.27 -0.62 -18.08
C VAL A 176 10.96 0.16 -19.21
N VAL A 177 11.55 1.33 -18.91
CA VAL A 177 12.22 2.17 -19.92
C VAL A 177 13.72 1.89 -20.08
N SER A 178 14.30 1.05 -19.22
CA SER A 178 15.73 0.72 -19.23
C SER A 178 16.07 -0.44 -20.16
N ASP A 179 17.34 -0.53 -20.55
CA ASP A 179 17.85 -1.67 -21.32
C ASP A 179 17.82 -2.96 -20.47
N ALA A 180 17.26 -4.02 -21.04
CA ALA A 180 17.05 -5.33 -20.45
C ALA A 180 18.32 -6.01 -19.90
N VAL A 181 19.51 -5.64 -20.40
CA VAL A 181 20.78 -6.30 -20.09
C VAL A 181 21.51 -5.67 -18.90
N VAL A 182 21.12 -4.46 -18.49
CA VAL A 182 21.78 -3.71 -17.40
C VAL A 182 21.49 -4.34 -16.04
N THR A 183 22.51 -4.44 -15.18
CA THR A 183 22.40 -4.94 -13.80
C THR A 183 21.95 -3.83 -12.85
N LEU A 184 21.06 -4.15 -11.90
CA LEU A 184 20.52 -3.18 -10.93
C LEU A 184 21.60 -2.49 -10.11
N ALA A 185 22.65 -3.20 -9.69
CA ALA A 185 23.78 -2.63 -8.95
C ALA A 185 24.44 -1.43 -9.63
N LEU A 186 24.45 -1.38 -10.97
CA LEU A 186 25.01 -0.26 -11.74
C LEU A 186 24.05 0.92 -11.86
N PHE A 187 22.75 0.66 -11.67
CA PHE A 187 21.66 1.60 -11.87
C PHE A 187 21.20 2.27 -10.57
N ILE A 188 21.36 1.58 -9.43
CA ILE A 188 20.96 2.08 -8.10
C ILE A 188 21.64 3.42 -7.75
N PRO A 189 22.99 3.59 -7.88
CA PRO A 189 23.60 4.88 -7.60
C PRO A 189 23.12 5.99 -8.54
N LEU A 190 22.88 5.69 -9.83
CA LEU A 190 22.40 6.66 -10.81
C LEU A 190 20.95 7.12 -10.53
N LEU A 191 20.09 6.20 -10.09
CA LEU A 191 18.70 6.50 -9.72
C LEU A 191 18.59 7.23 -8.37
N ILE A 192 19.43 6.88 -7.39
CA ILE A 192 19.44 7.54 -6.07
C ILE A 192 20.04 8.95 -6.17
N ASP A 193 21.14 9.12 -6.90
CA ASP A 193 21.89 10.38 -6.95
C ASP A 193 21.14 11.48 -7.74
N THR A 194 20.32 11.12 -8.72
CA THR A 194 19.53 12.10 -9.50
C THR A 194 18.33 12.68 -8.73
N GLY A 195 17.71 11.91 -7.83
CA GLY A 195 16.59 12.40 -7.01
C GLY A 195 17.02 13.20 -5.77
N GLY A 196 18.06 12.74 -5.08
CA GLY A 196 18.46 13.31 -3.78
C GLY A 196 19.29 14.59 -3.87
N ASN A 197 20.26 14.64 -4.79
CA ASN A 197 21.27 15.70 -4.79
C ASN A 197 20.73 17.03 -5.38
N SER A 198 19.99 16.97 -6.49
CA SER A 198 19.37 18.15 -7.11
C SER A 198 18.23 18.75 -6.27
N GLY A 199 17.39 17.90 -5.65
CA GLY A 199 16.27 18.34 -4.83
C GLY A 199 16.71 19.06 -3.55
N ALA A 200 17.68 18.48 -2.84
CA ALA A 200 18.20 19.05 -1.60
C ALA A 200 18.97 20.37 -1.84
N GLN A 201 19.76 20.45 -2.92
CA GLN A 201 20.45 21.70 -3.28
C GLN A 201 19.48 22.82 -3.65
N SER A 202 18.49 22.51 -4.49
CA SER A 202 17.51 23.50 -4.93
C SER A 202 16.65 23.99 -3.76
N ALA A 203 16.18 23.09 -2.89
CA ALA A 203 15.38 23.45 -1.74
C ALA A 203 16.16 24.30 -0.72
N THR A 204 17.43 23.95 -0.47
CA THR A 204 18.27 24.69 0.48
C THR A 204 18.56 26.12 0.00
N ILE A 205 18.87 26.26 -1.29
CA ILE A 205 19.12 27.58 -1.90
C ILE A 205 17.84 28.42 -1.86
N MET A 206 16.68 27.83 -2.17
CA MET A 206 15.41 28.55 -2.19
C MET A 206 14.95 28.99 -0.78
N VAL A 207 15.07 28.10 0.21
CA VAL A 207 14.75 28.44 1.62
C VAL A 207 15.67 29.54 2.14
N ARG A 208 16.96 29.48 1.82
CA ARG A 208 17.91 30.54 2.19
C ARG A 208 17.58 31.87 1.51
N ALA A 209 17.31 31.87 0.21
CA ALA A 209 17.00 33.08 -0.56
C ALA A 209 15.71 33.76 -0.06
N MET A 210 14.70 32.96 0.34
CA MET A 210 13.49 33.48 0.98
C MET A 210 13.78 34.06 2.38
N SER A 211 14.65 33.42 3.17
CA SER A 211 14.96 33.89 4.53
C SER A 211 15.76 35.19 4.58
N VAL A 212 16.56 35.46 3.54
CA VAL A 212 17.35 36.70 3.40
C VAL A 212 16.53 37.81 2.72
N GLY A 213 15.32 37.50 2.24
CA GLY A 213 14.44 38.46 1.57
C GLY A 213 14.84 38.77 0.12
N GLU A 214 15.74 37.97 -0.47
CA GLU A 214 16.17 38.11 -1.87
C GLU A 214 15.11 37.63 -2.86
N VAL A 215 14.20 36.75 -2.43
CA VAL A 215 13.11 36.21 -3.24
C VAL A 215 11.80 36.25 -2.46
N GLN A 216 10.78 36.90 -3.01
CA GLN A 216 9.43 36.89 -2.44
C GLN A 216 8.60 35.72 -3.02
N PRO A 217 7.64 35.16 -2.25
CA PRO A 217 6.79 34.05 -2.72
C PRO A 217 6.04 34.36 -4.03
N SER A 218 5.79 35.63 -4.33
CA SER A 218 5.14 36.11 -5.56
C SER A 218 6.00 35.96 -6.82
N ASP A 219 7.32 35.81 -6.69
CA ASP A 219 8.25 35.69 -7.84
C ASP A 219 8.48 34.23 -8.28
N PHE A 220 7.93 33.27 -7.53
CA PHE A 220 8.14 31.83 -7.75
C PHE A 220 7.84 31.41 -9.19
N LEU A 221 6.72 31.85 -9.75
CA LEU A 221 6.33 31.49 -11.12
C LEU A 221 7.30 32.08 -12.16
N ARG A 222 7.75 33.32 -11.97
CA ARG A 222 8.63 34.01 -12.93
C ARG A 222 10.02 33.37 -12.96
N ILE A 223 10.53 32.93 -11.80
CA ILE A 223 11.82 32.27 -11.67
C ILE A 223 11.75 30.87 -12.28
N LEU A 224 10.70 30.11 -12.00
CA LEU A 224 10.48 28.78 -12.58
C LEU A 224 10.46 28.81 -14.12
N PHE A 225 9.75 29.77 -14.71
CA PHE A 225 9.71 29.93 -16.17
C PHE A 225 11.04 30.36 -16.77
N ARG A 226 11.84 31.15 -16.05
CA ARG A 226 13.17 31.57 -16.49
C ARG A 226 14.17 30.41 -16.46
N GLU A 227 14.19 29.64 -15.37
CA GLU A 227 15.07 28.48 -15.23
C GLU A 227 14.71 27.36 -16.23
N ALA A 228 13.42 27.14 -16.49
CA ALA A 228 12.97 26.22 -17.54
C ALA A 228 13.45 26.66 -18.94
N ALA A 229 13.44 27.97 -19.23
CA ALA A 229 13.94 28.50 -20.50
C ALA A 229 15.47 28.35 -20.65
N VAL A 230 16.22 28.51 -19.55
CA VAL A 230 17.67 28.30 -19.52
C VAL A 230 18.02 26.81 -19.67
N GLY A 231 17.29 25.91 -19.01
CA GLY A 231 17.44 24.47 -19.18
C GLY A 231 17.17 23.99 -20.61
N LEU A 232 16.17 24.57 -21.29
CA LEU A 232 15.89 24.31 -22.71
C LEU A 232 17.00 24.79 -23.64
N LEU A 233 17.63 25.94 -23.35
CA LEU A 233 18.75 26.45 -24.13
C LEU A 233 20.01 25.58 -23.96
N PHE A 234 20.30 25.13 -22.73
CA PHE A 234 21.41 24.19 -22.50
C PHE A 234 21.15 22.81 -23.12
N GLY A 235 19.90 22.32 -23.08
CA GLY A 235 19.51 21.07 -23.76
C GLY A 235 19.57 21.16 -25.29
N ALA A 236 19.34 22.33 -25.89
CA ALA A 236 19.48 22.53 -27.33
C ALA A 236 20.94 22.69 -27.79
N CYS A 237 21.81 23.18 -26.91
CA CYS A 237 23.24 23.31 -27.16
C CYS A 237 23.99 21.98 -26.94
N TRP A 238 23.38 21.03 -26.22
CA TRP A 238 23.91 19.69 -25.98
C TRP A 238 23.13 18.65 -26.80
N ARG A 239 23.26 18.78 -28.12
CA ARG A 239 22.84 17.78 -29.10
C ARG A 239 24.07 17.21 -29.78
#